data_AF-A0A3B9T8P0-F1
#
_entry.id   AF-A0A3B9T8P0-F1
#
_cell.length_a   1.000
_cell.length_b   1.000
_cell.length_c   1.000
_cell.angle_alpha   90.00
_cell.angle_beta   90.00
_cell.angle_gamma   90.00
#
_symmetry.space_group_name_H-M   'P 1'
#
loop_
_entity.id
_entity.type
_entity.pdbx_description
1 polymer ?
#
loop_
_entity_poly.entity_id
_entity_poly.type
_entity_poly.pdbx_seq_one_letter_code
_entity_poly.pdbx_strand_id
1 'polypeptide(L)'
;MAAKIQEDEFLTALIDQIYVTSEQEFEIIPKTGVAYIEFGDIKQASEKLNKLKYFYLNGKEKIDWNLYKAINLKYENQVVCLKK
;
A
#
# COMPACT_ATOMS: atom_id res chain seq x y z
N MET A 1 12.52 0.45 4.94
CA MET A 1 11.07 0.63 4.74
C MET A 1 10.50 1.60 5.75
N ALA A 2 10.55 1.27 7.05
CA ALA A 2 10.02 2.13 8.11
C ALA A 2 10.54 3.58 8.08
N ALA A 3 11.85 3.79 7.96
CA ALA A 3 12.42 5.14 7.84
C ALA A 3 11.83 5.94 6.67
N LYS A 4 11.68 5.32 5.49
CA LYS A 4 11.08 5.95 4.31
C LYS A 4 9.61 6.30 4.49
N ILE A 5 8.88 5.52 5.29
CA ILE A 5 7.48 5.82 5.63
C ILE A 5 7.45 7.03 6.56
N GLN A 6 8.30 7.06 7.58
CA GLN A 6 8.40 8.13 8.57
C GLN A 6 8.84 9.47 7.97
N GLU A 7 9.61 9.46 6.89
CA GLU A 7 9.99 10.64 6.12
C GLU A 7 8.82 11.26 5.33
N ASP A 8 7.72 10.52 5.13
CA ASP A 8 6.55 10.96 4.36
C ASP A 8 5.30 11.05 5.25
N GLU A 9 4.83 12.28 5.48
CA GLU A 9 3.67 12.55 6.33
C GLU A 9 2.40 11.80 5.87
N PHE A 10 2.20 11.67 4.56
CA PHE A 10 1.04 10.97 4.02
C PHE A 10 1.12 9.47 4.30
N LEU A 11 2.27 8.85 4.04
CA LEU A 11 2.47 7.42 4.28
C LEU A 11 2.39 7.11 5.79
N THR A 12 2.95 7.97 6.64
CA THR A 12 2.86 7.86 8.10
C THR A 12 1.40 7.98 8.59
N ALA A 13 0.61 8.86 7.98
CA ALA A 13 -0.80 9.00 8.30
C ALA A 13 -1.61 7.78 7.82
N LEU A 14 -1.30 7.23 6.64
CA LEU A 14 -2.02 6.13 6.02
C LEU A 14 -1.72 4.77 6.68
N ILE A 15 -0.46 4.47 6.94
CA ILE A 15 0.00 3.14 7.35
C ILE A 15 -0.16 2.97 8.87
N ASP A 16 -0.79 1.87 9.29
CA ASP A 16 -0.93 1.50 10.70
C ASP A 16 0.11 0.45 11.10
N GLN A 17 0.13 -0.67 10.37
CA GLN A 17 0.96 -1.83 10.69
C GLN A 17 1.63 -2.40 9.43
N ILE A 18 2.76 -3.07 9.65
CA ILE A 18 3.47 -3.82 8.60
C ILE A 18 3.67 -5.24 9.14
N TYR A 19 3.16 -6.22 8.41
CA TYR A 19 3.32 -7.64 8.70
C TYR A 19 4.32 -8.27 7.73
N VAL A 20 5.03 -9.29 8.20
CA VAL A 20 5.82 -10.19 7.36
C VAL A 20 5.12 -11.53 7.34
N THR A 21 4.73 -11.98 6.16
CA THR A 21 4.03 -13.26 5.98
C THR A 21 4.99 -14.43 6.13
N SER A 22 4.46 -15.65 6.22
CA SER A 22 5.26 -16.88 6.21
C SER A 22 6.11 -17.05 4.93
N GLU A 23 5.70 -16.38 3.85
CA GLU A 23 6.41 -16.38 2.55
C GLU A 23 7.50 -15.29 2.48
N GLN A 24 7.82 -14.63 3.60
CA GLN A 24 8.79 -13.52 3.68
C GLN A 24 8.40 -12.30 2.84
N GLU A 25 7.10 -12.13 2.60
CA GLU A 25 6.57 -10.96 1.93
C GLU A 25 6.03 -9.94 2.95
N PHE A 26 6.05 -8.67 2.56
CA PHE A 26 5.50 -7.59 3.37
C PHE A 26 4.03 -7.35 3.02
N GLU A 27 3.21 -7.22 4.05
CA GLU A 27 1.83 -6.74 3.98
C GLU A 27 1.69 -5.48 4.81
N ILE A 28 0.98 -4.49 4.29
CA ILE A 28 0.74 -3.21 4.96
C ILE A 28 -0.74 -3.10 5.30
N ILE A 29 -1.04 -2.78 6.55
CA ILE A 29 -2.39 -2.52 7.01
C ILE A 29 -2.58 -1.00 7.06
N PRO A 30 -3.44 -0.41 6.21
CA PRO A 30 -3.75 1.01 6.30
C PRO A 30 -4.75 1.28 7.42
N LYS A 31 -4.77 2.51 7.95
CA LYS A 31 -5.74 2.94 8.98
C LYS A 31 -7.17 3.00 8.44
N THR A 32 -7.33 3.16 7.12
CA THR A 32 -8.64 3.33 6.46
C THR A 32 -8.57 2.95 4.99
N GLY A 33 -9.73 2.58 4.41
CA GLY A 33 -9.88 2.17 3.02
C GLY A 33 -9.90 0.64 2.86
N VAL A 34 -8.90 0.08 2.17
CA VAL A 34 -8.79 -1.37 1.95
C VAL A 34 -8.34 -2.10 3.21
N ALA A 35 -8.54 -3.42 3.27
CA ALA A 35 -8.18 -4.21 4.44
C ALA A 35 -6.67 -4.41 4.58
N TYR A 36 -5.97 -4.66 3.47
CA TYR A 36 -4.52 -4.82 3.44
C TYR A 36 -3.95 -4.46 2.07
N ILE A 37 -2.65 -4.19 2.04
CA ILE A 37 -1.88 -3.91 0.84
C ILE A 37 -0.76 -4.94 0.74
N GLU A 38 -0.78 -5.77 -0.30
CA GLU A 38 0.28 -6.72 -0.60
C GLU A 38 1.48 -5.98 -1.20
N PHE A 39 2.52 -5.77 -0.39
CA PHE A 39 3.72 -5.06 -0.81
C PHE A 39 4.74 -5.99 -1.51
N GLY A 40 4.72 -7.27 -1.15
CA GLY A 40 5.66 -8.26 -1.67
C GLY A 40 7.05 -8.07 -1.07
N ASP A 41 8.09 -8.18 -1.89
CA ASP A 41 9.47 -7.97 -1.45
C ASP A 41 9.82 -6.49 -1.20
N ILE A 42 10.97 -6.27 -0.58
CA ILE A 42 11.50 -4.92 -0.29
C ILE A 42 12.20 -4.25 -1.48
N LYS A 43 12.30 -4.93 -2.62
CA LYS A 43 12.95 -4.34 -3.80
C LYS A 43 12.15 -3.14 -4.26
N GLN A 44 12.86 -2.08 -4.63
CA GLN A 44 12.27 -0.82 -5.09
C GLN A 44 11.24 -0.24 -4.11
N ALA A 45 11.42 -0.45 -2.80
CA ALA A 45 10.43 -0.04 -1.80
C ALA A 45 10.06 1.45 -1.88
N SER A 46 11.00 2.33 -2.22
CA SER A 46 10.72 3.76 -2.47
C SER A 46 9.72 3.97 -3.60
N GLU A 47 9.92 3.30 -4.72
CA GLU A 47 9.08 3.44 -5.90
C GLU A 47 7.67 2.88 -5.64
N LYS A 48 7.59 1.70 -5.00
CA LYS A 48 6.31 1.10 -4.59
C LYS A 48 5.53 2.02 -3.64
N LEU A 49 6.20 2.60 -2.64
CA LEU A 49 5.58 3.53 -1.70
C LEU A 49 5.12 4.84 -2.39
N ASN A 50 5.93 5.39 -3.29
CA ASN A 50 5.55 6.56 -4.08
C ASN A 50 4.34 6.28 -4.97
N LYS A 51 4.30 5.11 -5.60
CA LYS A 51 3.19 4.65 -6.43
C LYS A 51 1.92 4.48 -5.61
N LEU A 52 2.02 3.88 -4.42
CA LEU A 52 0.91 3.74 -3.47
C LEU A 52 0.35 5.12 -3.08
N LYS A 53 1.23 6.05 -2.69
CA LYS A 53 0.84 7.43 -2.35
C LYS A 53 0.15 8.12 -3.52
N TYR A 54 0.75 8.07 -4.72
CA TYR A 54 0.16 8.64 -5.92
C TYR A 54 -1.21 8.03 -6.23
N PHE A 55 -1.35 6.71 -6.09
CA PHE A 55 -2.60 6.00 -6.33
C PHE A 55 -3.71 6.43 -5.36
N TYR A 56 -3.41 6.57 -4.07
CA TYR A 56 -4.39 7.07 -3.10
C TYR A 56 -4.73 8.54 -3.35
N LEU A 57 -3.75 9.41 -3.59
CA LEU A 57 -3.98 10.84 -3.81
C LEU A 57 -4.83 11.12 -5.05
N ASN A 58 -4.54 10.44 -6.17
CA ASN A 58 -5.29 10.61 -7.42
C ASN A 58 -6.61 9.83 -7.44
N GLY A 59 -6.68 8.71 -6.72
CA GLY A 59 -7.88 7.87 -6.65
C GLY A 59 -8.92 8.36 -5.64
N LYS A 60 -8.54 9.17 -4.63
CA LYS A 60 -9.42 9.62 -3.54
C LYS A 60 -10.73 10.26 -4.01
N GLU A 61 -10.72 11.00 -5.12
CA GLU A 61 -11.93 11.68 -5.63
C GLU A 61 -12.85 10.77 -6.44
N LYS A 62 -12.35 9.62 -6.92
CA LYS A 62 -13.04 8.79 -7.92
C LYS A 62 -13.33 7.36 -7.44
N ILE A 63 -12.64 6.90 -6.39
CA ILE A 63 -12.64 5.51 -5.96
C ILE A 63 -13.11 5.44 -4.51
N ASP A 64 -14.21 4.71 -4.29
CA ASP A 64 -14.57 4.28 -2.95
C ASP A 64 -13.73 3.05 -2.55
N TRP A 65 -12.67 3.30 -1.79
CA TRP A 65 -11.76 2.28 -1.31
C TRP A 65 -12.43 1.20 -0.48
N ASN A 66 -13.60 1.48 0.11
CA ASN A 66 -14.34 0.48 0.89
C ASN A 66 -14.92 -0.64 0.02
N LEU A 67 -15.03 -0.44 -1.30
CA LEU A 67 -15.45 -1.46 -2.26
C LEU A 67 -14.36 -2.50 -2.55
N TYR A 68 -13.13 -2.23 -2.14
CA TYR A 68 -11.98 -3.07 -2.40
C TYR A 68 -11.50 -3.75 -1.12
N LYS A 69 -11.10 -5.00 -1.25
CA LYS A 69 -10.54 -5.80 -0.17
C LYS A 69 -9.05 -5.52 -0.01
N ALA A 70 -8.31 -5.50 -1.11
CA ALA A 70 -6.86 -5.37 -1.07
C ALA A 70 -6.31 -4.61 -2.27
N ILE A 71 -5.11 -4.04 -2.09
CA ILE A 71 -4.29 -3.48 -3.18
C ILE A 71 -3.02 -4.31 -3.28
N ASN A 72 -2.63 -4.68 -4.49
CA ASN A 72 -1.42 -5.44 -4.74
C ASN A 72 -0.40 -4.57 -5.49
N LEU A 73 0.77 -4.42 -4.86
CA LEU A 73 1.94 -3.67 -5.34
C LEU A 73 3.14 -4.57 -5.65
N LYS A 74 2.94 -5.90 -5.71
CA LYS A 74 4.01 -6.86 -6.00
C LYS A 74 4.57 -6.68 -7.41
N TYR A 75 3.76 -6.13 -8.32
CA TYR A 75 4.11 -5.92 -9.71
C TYR A 75 4.63 -4.51 -9.95
N GLU A 76 5.82 -4.39 -10.56
CA GLU A 76 6.51 -3.10 -10.79
C GLU A 76 5.61 -2.09 -11.52
N ASN A 77 4.92 -2.51 -12.59
CA ASN A 77 4.23 -1.58 -13.50
C ASN A 77 2.71 -1.51 -13.35
N GLN A 78 2.11 -2.25 -12.43
CA GLN A 78 0.66 -2.23 -12.22
C GLN A 78 0.28 -2.12 -10.75
N VAL A 79 -0.88 -1.53 -10.47
CA VAL A 79 -1.53 -1.60 -9.16
C VAL A 79 -2.82 -2.37 -9.37
N VAL A 80 -2.96 -3.54 -8.73
CA VAL A 80 -4.14 -4.38 -8.89
C VAL A 80 -4.99 -4.26 -7.64
N CYS A 81 -6.29 -3.98 -7.81
CA CYS A 81 -7.23 -3.92 -6.70
C CYS A 81 -8.12 -5.15 -6.71
N LEU A 82 -8.18 -5.86 -5.59
CA LEU A 82 -9.11 -6.96 -5.39
C LEU A 82 -10.43 -6.39 -4.88
N LYS A 83 -11.51 -6.55 -5.65
CA LYS A 83 -12.86 -6.13 -5.24
C LYS A 83 -13.42 -7.07 -4.17
N LYS A 84 -14.23 -6.54 -3.26
CA LYS A 84 -15.03 -7.34 -2.32
C LYS A 84 -16.12 -8.12 -3.05
#